data_AF-A0A8B9NT71-F1
#
_entry.id   AF-A0A8B9NT71-F1
#
_cell.length_a   1.000
_cell.length_b   1.000
_cell.length_c   1.000
_cell.angle_alpha   90.00
_cell.angle_beta   90.00
_cell.angle_gamma   90.00
#
_symmetry.space_group_name_H-M   'P 1'
#
loop_
_entity.id
_entity.type
_entity.pdbx_description
1 polymer ?
#
loop_
_entity_poly.entity_id
_entity_poly.type
_entity_poly.pdbx_seq_one_letter_code
_entity_poly.pdbx_strand_id
1 'polypeptide(L)'
;MLRDPRSYLCNFLGTVYKNSSRETLMEVLKQDGLDKLCWIAAREQWQPQETDESFKNYQDALLQSDLTLCPVGINTECYRIYEACSYGSLPVIEDVMTSGDCGNSSVYHSAPLQLLKTMGAPFIFIKNWKELPAVLEKEKKISLQEKIQRRKKLIEWYQNFKAWMRQKFINTLENSFLPNAKG
;
A
#
# COMPACT_ATOMS: atom_id res chain seq x y z
N MET A 1 0.13 -19.59 -5.43
CA MET A 1 -0.18 -18.19 -5.05
C MET A 1 1.01 -17.24 -5.18
N LEU A 2 2.20 -17.54 -4.63
CA LEU A 2 3.38 -16.68 -4.83
C LEU A 2 4.09 -16.87 -6.16
N ARG A 3 4.11 -18.12 -6.64
CA ARG A 3 4.86 -18.55 -7.83
C ARG A 3 4.02 -18.60 -9.11
N ASP A 4 2.72 -18.38 -9.01
CA ASP A 4 1.80 -18.52 -10.14
C ASP A 4 1.55 -17.15 -10.79
N PRO A 5 1.18 -17.12 -12.08
CA PRO A 5 0.65 -15.90 -12.68
C PRO A 5 -0.59 -15.44 -11.92
N ARG A 6 -0.76 -14.12 -11.84
CA ARG A 6 -1.93 -13.48 -11.20
C ARG A 6 -2.88 -13.02 -12.30
N SER A 7 -4.18 -13.16 -12.05
CA SER A 7 -5.22 -12.84 -13.04
C SER A 7 -5.35 -11.35 -13.31
N TYR A 8 -4.95 -10.50 -12.35
CA TYR A 8 -5.09 -9.06 -12.43
C TYR A 8 -3.73 -8.37 -12.29
N LEU A 9 -3.57 -7.26 -13.00
CA LEU A 9 -2.39 -6.42 -12.93
C LEU A 9 -2.40 -5.55 -11.67
N CYS A 10 -3.58 -5.07 -11.26
CA CYS A 10 -3.74 -4.29 -10.06
C CYS A 10 -5.08 -4.54 -9.36
N ASN A 11 -5.24 -4.06 -8.13
CA ASN A 11 -6.54 -3.98 -7.48
C ASN A 11 -6.75 -2.63 -6.80
N PHE A 12 -8.02 -2.24 -6.70
CA PHE A 12 -8.49 -1.18 -5.83
C PHE A 12 -9.88 -1.50 -5.31
N LEU A 13 -9.99 -1.63 -3.99
CA LEU A 13 -11.25 -1.80 -3.28
C LEU A 13 -11.37 -0.71 -2.23
N GLY A 14 -12.45 0.06 -2.29
CA GLY A 14 -12.67 1.14 -1.34
C GLY A 14 -13.69 2.18 -1.77
N THR A 15 -13.99 3.07 -0.82
CA THR A 15 -14.90 4.19 -1.04
C THR A 15 -14.22 5.30 -1.83
N VAL A 16 -14.88 5.82 -2.87
CA VAL A 16 -14.45 6.98 -3.65
C VAL A 16 -15.13 8.21 -3.06
N TYR A 17 -14.40 8.96 -2.25
CA TYR A 17 -14.92 10.19 -1.64
C TYR A 17 -14.87 11.34 -2.64
N LYS A 18 -15.88 12.21 -2.61
CA LYS A 18 -15.89 13.45 -3.40
C LYS A 18 -14.72 14.34 -3.01
N ASN A 19 -14.17 15.05 -4.00
CA ASN A 19 -13.01 15.94 -3.87
C ASN A 19 -11.77 15.22 -3.32
N SER A 20 -11.59 13.94 -3.66
CA SER A 20 -10.42 13.16 -3.25
C SER A 20 -9.64 12.69 -4.47
N SER A 21 -8.35 12.39 -4.27
CA SER A 21 -7.49 11.82 -5.31
C SER A 21 -8.01 10.49 -5.87
N ARG A 22 -8.93 9.84 -5.16
CA ARG A 22 -9.59 8.60 -5.62
C ARG A 22 -10.48 8.85 -6.84
N GLU A 23 -11.06 10.03 -7.00
CA GLU A 23 -11.81 10.37 -8.22
C GLU A 23 -10.87 10.39 -9.43
N THR A 24 -9.73 11.06 -9.31
CA THR A 24 -8.68 11.05 -10.35
C THR A 24 -8.16 9.65 -10.63
N LEU A 25 -7.96 8.82 -9.60
CA LEU A 25 -7.58 7.42 -9.79
C LEU A 25 -8.63 6.68 -10.64
N MET A 26 -9.91 6.83 -10.30
CA MET A 26 -11.00 6.17 -11.04
C MET A 26 -11.15 6.68 -12.47
N GLU A 27 -10.92 7.98 -12.71
CA GLU A 27 -10.89 8.56 -14.05
C GLU A 27 -9.76 7.96 -14.89
N VAL A 28 -8.55 7.90 -14.33
CA VAL A 28 -7.39 7.30 -15.01
C VAL A 28 -7.59 5.82 -15.30
N LEU A 29 -8.20 5.06 -14.37
CA LEU A 29 -8.51 3.65 -14.60
C LEU A 29 -9.53 3.45 -15.73
N LYS A 30 -10.52 4.35 -15.86
CA LYS A 30 -11.50 4.27 -16.96
C LYS A 30 -10.91 4.62 -18.31
N GLN A 31 -9.84 5.42 -18.35
CA GLN A 31 -9.14 5.74 -19.60
C GLN A 31 -8.52 4.48 -20.19
N ASP A 32 -8.65 4.34 -21.51
CA ASP A 32 -8.07 3.25 -22.30
C ASP A 32 -8.38 1.82 -21.81
N GLY A 33 -9.43 1.66 -20.99
CA GLY A 33 -9.85 0.38 -20.43
C GLY A 33 -8.87 -0.24 -19.43
N LEU A 34 -8.08 0.57 -18.72
CA LEU A 34 -7.14 0.09 -17.70
C LEU A 34 -7.85 -0.62 -16.53
N ASP A 35 -9.08 -0.23 -16.23
CA ASP A 35 -9.97 -0.85 -15.26
C ASP A 35 -10.17 -2.35 -15.52
N LYS A 36 -10.23 -2.77 -16.79
CA LYS A 36 -10.38 -4.18 -17.18
C LYS A 36 -9.15 -5.04 -16.83
N LEU A 37 -8.01 -4.42 -16.58
CA LEU A 37 -6.78 -5.11 -16.18
C LEU A 37 -6.71 -5.31 -14.67
N CYS A 38 -7.64 -4.72 -13.91
CA CYS A 38 -7.56 -4.64 -12.48
C CYS A 38 -8.83 -5.15 -11.79
N TRP A 39 -8.66 -5.66 -10.57
CA TRP A 39 -9.79 -5.97 -9.70
C TRP A 39 -10.29 -4.69 -9.05
N ILE A 40 -11.36 -4.11 -9.58
CA ILE A 40 -11.93 -2.86 -9.08
C ILE A 40 -13.27 -3.12 -8.39
N ALA A 41 -13.35 -2.82 -7.10
CA ALA A 41 -14.60 -2.77 -6.36
C ALA A 41 -14.70 -1.44 -5.60
N ALA A 42 -15.02 -0.39 -6.36
CA ALA A 42 -15.25 0.95 -5.84
C ALA A 42 -16.69 1.09 -5.34
N ARG A 43 -16.88 1.87 -4.28
CA ARG A 43 -18.20 2.23 -3.75
C ARG A 43 -18.31 3.72 -3.50
N GLU A 44 -19.51 4.29 -3.60
CA GLU A 44 -19.71 5.72 -3.36
C GLU A 44 -19.73 6.07 -1.86
N GLN A 45 -20.20 5.15 -1.03
CA GLN A 45 -20.33 5.36 0.41
C GLN A 45 -19.63 4.27 1.21
N TRP A 46 -19.09 4.62 2.36
CA TRP A 46 -18.58 3.64 3.31
C TRP A 46 -19.76 3.01 4.05
N GLN A 47 -19.78 1.69 4.13
CA GLN A 47 -20.82 0.94 4.84
C GLN A 47 -20.18 0.31 6.09
N PRO A 48 -20.82 0.43 7.26
CA PRO A 48 -20.42 -0.34 8.43
C PRO A 48 -20.75 -1.82 8.20
N GLN A 49 -20.01 -2.71 8.89
CA GLN A 49 -20.20 -4.16 8.88
C GLN A 49 -19.70 -4.84 7.60
N GLU A 50 -18.42 -5.23 7.62
CA GLU A 50 -17.83 -6.12 6.61
C GLU A 50 -18.46 -7.51 6.72
N THR A 51 -18.92 -8.05 5.59
CA THR A 51 -19.43 -9.43 5.50
C THR A 51 -18.29 -10.39 5.17
N ASP A 52 -18.43 -11.67 5.54
CA ASP A 52 -17.48 -12.73 5.17
C ASP A 52 -17.20 -12.76 3.66
N GLU A 53 -18.23 -12.49 2.84
CA GLU A 53 -18.11 -12.39 1.40
C GLU A 53 -17.25 -11.20 0.97
N SER A 54 -17.54 -10.00 1.49
CA SER A 54 -16.77 -8.80 1.16
C SER A 54 -15.32 -8.88 1.63
N PHE A 55 -15.08 -9.48 2.81
CA PHE A 55 -13.76 -9.76 3.33
C PHE A 55 -13.00 -10.74 2.44
N LYS A 56 -13.63 -11.86 2.07
CA LYS A 56 -13.03 -12.83 1.16
C LYS A 56 -12.72 -12.23 -0.21
N ASN A 57 -13.64 -11.44 -0.77
CA ASN A 57 -13.42 -10.73 -2.03
C ASN A 57 -12.20 -9.80 -1.95
N TYR A 58 -11.99 -9.13 -0.81
CA TYR A 58 -10.82 -8.30 -0.62
C TYR A 58 -9.52 -9.12 -0.53
N GLN A 59 -9.52 -10.22 0.22
CA GLN A 59 -8.38 -11.13 0.28
C GLN A 59 -8.03 -11.71 -1.10
N ASP A 60 -9.04 -12.12 -1.86
CA ASP A 60 -8.88 -12.67 -3.21
C ASP A 60 -8.30 -11.61 -4.16
N ALA A 61 -8.76 -10.36 -4.07
CA ALA A 61 -8.19 -9.26 -4.86
C ALA A 61 -6.70 -9.06 -4.57
N LEU A 62 -6.27 -9.11 -3.30
CA LEU A 62 -4.86 -9.01 -2.92
C LEU A 62 -4.05 -10.22 -3.42
N LEU A 63 -4.61 -11.43 -3.32
CA LEU A 63 -3.95 -12.67 -3.77
C LEU A 63 -3.80 -12.76 -5.29
N GLN A 64 -4.79 -12.25 -6.02
CA GLN A 64 -4.92 -12.40 -7.47
C GLN A 64 -4.41 -11.20 -8.28
N SER A 65 -3.90 -10.15 -7.61
CA SER A 65 -3.41 -8.93 -8.29
C SER A 65 -1.92 -8.67 -8.05
N ASP A 66 -1.16 -8.33 -9.10
CA ASP A 66 0.26 -8.02 -8.98
C ASP A 66 0.53 -6.78 -8.12
N LEU A 67 -0.28 -5.74 -8.32
CA LEU A 67 -0.19 -4.47 -7.62
C LEU A 67 -1.44 -4.20 -6.77
N THR A 68 -1.28 -3.45 -5.68
CA THR A 68 -2.41 -2.87 -4.92
C THR A 68 -2.31 -1.36 -4.94
N LEU A 69 -3.34 -0.70 -5.47
CA LEU A 69 -3.40 0.76 -5.53
C LEU A 69 -3.78 1.31 -4.15
N CYS A 70 -2.93 2.15 -3.59
CA CYS A 70 -3.06 2.71 -2.25
C CYS A 70 -3.19 4.24 -2.33
N PRO A 71 -4.33 4.77 -2.80
CA PRO A 71 -4.60 6.21 -2.74
C PRO A 71 -4.72 6.68 -1.30
N VAL A 72 -4.35 7.93 -1.09
CA VAL A 72 -4.49 8.54 0.22
C VAL A 72 -5.96 8.55 0.66
N GLY A 73 -6.15 8.59 1.97
CA GLY A 73 -7.45 8.88 2.58
C GLY A 73 -7.33 10.12 3.44
N ILE A 74 -7.89 10.03 4.66
CA ILE A 74 -7.61 11.00 5.72
C ILE A 74 -6.10 11.00 6.05
N ASN A 75 -5.48 9.82 6.04
CA ASN A 75 -4.06 9.64 6.25
C ASN A 75 -3.36 9.23 4.95
N THR A 76 -2.12 9.69 4.77
CA THR A 76 -1.25 9.20 3.69
C THR A 76 -0.94 7.72 3.85
N GLU A 77 -0.59 7.31 5.07
CA GLU A 77 -0.34 5.90 5.40
C GLU A 77 -1.65 5.20 5.76
N CYS A 78 -1.97 4.11 5.08
CA CYS A 78 -3.20 3.36 5.32
C CYS A 78 -2.94 1.86 5.45
N TYR A 79 -3.86 1.18 6.13
CA TYR A 79 -3.81 -0.25 6.42
C TYR A 79 -3.64 -1.12 5.16
N ARG A 80 -4.19 -0.68 4.01
CA ARG A 80 -4.08 -1.35 2.71
C ARG A 80 -2.64 -1.63 2.28
N ILE A 81 -1.72 -0.73 2.61
CA ILE A 81 -0.28 -0.88 2.28
C ILE A 81 0.25 -2.18 2.93
N TYR A 82 -0.06 -2.38 4.21
CA TYR A 82 0.42 -3.49 5.01
C TYR A 82 -0.27 -4.81 4.68
N GLU A 83 -1.57 -4.76 4.38
CA GLU A 83 -2.32 -5.92 3.90
C GLU A 83 -1.79 -6.39 2.55
N ALA A 84 -1.57 -5.47 1.60
CA ALA A 84 -0.97 -5.79 0.31
C ALA A 84 0.41 -6.47 0.46
N CYS A 85 1.26 -5.95 1.35
CA CYS A 85 2.54 -6.59 1.70
C CYS A 85 2.35 -8.04 2.21
N SER A 86 1.33 -8.28 3.03
CA SER A 86 1.05 -9.61 3.61
C SER A 86 0.75 -10.66 2.54
N TYR A 87 0.12 -10.25 1.44
CA TYR A 87 -0.23 -11.13 0.31
C TYR A 87 0.76 -11.05 -0.84
N GLY A 88 1.85 -10.30 -0.68
CA GLY A 88 2.83 -10.08 -1.74
C GLY A 88 2.24 -9.34 -2.95
N SER A 89 1.19 -8.53 -2.78
CA SER A 89 0.73 -7.58 -3.80
C SER A 89 1.45 -6.27 -3.62
N LEU A 90 2.16 -5.79 -4.65
CA LEU A 90 3.08 -4.67 -4.49
C LEU A 90 2.31 -3.36 -4.31
N PRO A 91 2.52 -2.61 -3.22
CA PRO A 91 1.86 -1.32 -3.04
C PRO A 91 2.30 -0.29 -4.08
N VAL A 92 1.32 0.33 -4.75
CA VAL A 92 1.47 1.58 -5.49
C VAL A 92 0.89 2.69 -4.62
N ILE A 93 1.75 3.54 -4.07
CA ILE A 93 1.39 4.49 -3.02
C ILE A 93 1.40 5.90 -3.57
N GLU A 94 0.31 6.61 -3.31
CA GLU A 94 0.25 8.05 -3.52
C GLU A 94 1.06 8.77 -2.43
N ASP A 95 2.26 9.20 -2.80
CA ASP A 95 3.26 9.81 -1.92
C ASP A 95 3.04 11.31 -1.75
N VAL A 96 1.90 11.63 -1.14
CA VAL A 96 1.40 13.00 -0.89
C VAL A 96 1.10 13.17 0.59
N MET A 97 1.48 14.31 1.17
CA MET A 97 1.15 14.63 2.55
C MET A 97 -0.35 14.95 2.68
N THR A 98 -1.05 14.25 3.57
CA THR A 98 -2.41 14.62 3.99
C THR A 98 -2.36 15.59 5.16
N SER A 99 -3.48 16.23 5.47
CA SER A 99 -3.60 17.15 6.60
C SER A 99 -3.13 16.50 7.92
N GLY A 100 -2.51 17.30 8.79
CA GLY A 100 -1.99 16.89 10.11
C GLY A 100 -0.47 17.02 10.23
N ASP A 101 0.06 16.66 11.40
CA ASP A 101 1.48 16.86 11.75
C ASP A 101 2.33 15.58 11.69
N CYS A 102 1.74 14.43 11.32
CA CYS A 102 2.39 13.12 11.37
C CYS A 102 3.62 12.97 10.46
N GLY A 103 3.85 13.89 9.52
CA GLY A 103 5.05 13.90 8.69
C GLY A 103 5.96 15.11 8.92
N ASN A 104 5.74 15.87 10.00
CA ASN A 104 6.62 16.91 10.47
C ASN A 104 7.37 16.44 11.72
N SER A 105 8.68 16.64 11.74
CA SER A 105 9.56 16.37 12.87
C SER A 105 10.64 17.46 12.94
N SER A 106 11.40 17.50 14.03
CA SER A 106 12.53 18.44 14.17
C SER A 106 13.60 18.28 13.09
N VAL A 107 13.67 17.11 12.43
CA VAL A 107 14.69 16.77 11.42
C VAL A 107 14.12 16.81 10.00
N TYR A 108 12.86 16.43 9.82
CA TYR A 108 12.21 16.32 8.50
C TYR A 108 10.91 17.10 8.48
N HIS A 109 10.77 17.96 7.47
CA HIS A 109 9.56 18.72 7.23
C HIS A 109 8.85 18.12 6.02
N SER A 110 7.53 17.91 6.14
CA SER A 110 6.70 17.36 5.06
C SER A 110 7.17 16.01 4.51
N ALA A 111 7.52 15.06 5.38
CA ALA A 111 7.99 13.72 5.01
C ALA A 111 6.93 12.64 5.25
N PRO A 112 5.95 12.45 4.34
CA PRO A 112 5.01 11.34 4.45
C PRO A 112 5.74 10.00 4.31
N LEU A 113 5.22 8.97 4.98
CA LEU A 113 5.70 7.58 4.88
C LEU A 113 7.19 7.46 5.25
N GLN A 114 7.69 8.36 6.11
CA GLN A 114 9.10 8.49 6.45
C GLN A 114 9.71 7.16 6.85
N LEU A 115 9.04 6.43 7.75
CA LEU A 115 9.52 5.16 8.25
C LEU A 115 9.66 4.12 7.13
N LEU A 116 8.65 4.00 6.26
CA LEU A 116 8.67 3.07 5.13
C LEU A 116 9.83 3.39 4.17
N LYS A 117 10.07 4.67 3.90
CA LYS A 117 11.17 5.13 3.04
C LYS A 117 12.54 4.88 3.68
N THR A 118 12.71 5.22 4.96
CA THR A 118 13.95 4.99 5.71
C THR A 118 14.30 3.50 5.77
N MET A 119 13.30 2.64 5.87
CA MET A 119 13.46 1.17 5.86
C MET A 119 13.60 0.57 4.46
N GLY A 120 13.72 1.40 3.42
CA GLY A 120 13.94 0.94 2.04
C GLY A 120 12.78 0.11 1.50
N ALA A 121 11.53 0.50 1.80
CA ALA A 121 10.35 -0.21 1.33
C ALA A 121 10.37 -0.39 -0.20
N PRO A 122 10.17 -1.61 -0.73
CA PRO A 122 10.27 -1.90 -2.16
C PRO A 122 9.02 -1.47 -2.93
N PHE A 123 8.37 -0.38 -2.54
CA PHE A 123 7.08 0.06 -3.08
C PHE A 123 7.25 0.94 -4.31
N ILE A 124 6.15 1.13 -5.04
CA ILE A 124 6.09 2.12 -6.13
C ILE A 124 5.47 3.38 -5.54
N PHE A 125 6.25 4.45 -5.43
CA PHE A 125 5.77 5.75 -4.97
C PHE A 125 5.46 6.63 -6.17
N ILE A 126 4.24 7.15 -6.26
CA ILE A 126 3.81 8.10 -7.28
C ILE A 126 3.40 9.41 -6.61
N LYS A 127 3.60 10.54 -7.28
CA LYS A 127 3.11 11.84 -6.80
C LYS A 127 1.72 12.16 -7.32
N ASN A 128 1.31 11.54 -8.43
CA ASN A 128 0.01 11.76 -9.05
C ASN A 128 -0.49 10.49 -9.74
N TRP A 129 -1.80 10.22 -9.66
CA TRP A 129 -2.43 9.08 -10.32
C TRP A 129 -2.33 9.09 -11.85
N LYS A 130 -2.05 10.24 -12.49
CA LYS A 130 -1.71 10.33 -13.92
C LYS A 130 -0.44 9.57 -14.31
N GLU A 131 0.40 9.19 -13.34
CA GLU A 131 1.58 8.34 -13.57
C GLU A 131 1.20 6.85 -13.70
N LEU A 132 0.00 6.46 -13.26
CA LEU A 132 -0.44 5.06 -13.21
C LEU A 132 -0.38 4.33 -14.56
N PRO A 133 -0.79 4.91 -15.71
CA PRO A 133 -0.70 4.22 -16.99
C PRO A 133 0.72 3.75 -17.31
N ALA A 134 1.73 4.59 -17.05
CA ALA A 134 3.13 4.23 -17.26
C ALA A 134 3.60 3.13 -16.30
N VAL A 135 3.11 3.15 -15.04
CA VAL A 135 3.37 2.08 -14.06
C VAL A 135 2.79 0.75 -14.54
N LEU A 136 1.54 0.73 -15.00
CA LEU A 136 0.89 -0.48 -15.49
C LEU A 136 1.54 -1.00 -16.79
N GLU A 137 1.92 -0.12 -17.71
CA GLU A 137 2.65 -0.50 -18.92
C GLU A 137 4.02 -1.12 -18.63
N LYS A 138 4.72 -0.60 -17.62
CA LYS A 138 5.96 -1.23 -17.14
C LYS A 138 5.66 -2.59 -16.54
N GLU A 139 4.64 -2.70 -15.69
CA GLU A 139 4.26 -3.95 -15.01
C GLU A 139 3.88 -5.07 -15.98
N LYS A 140 3.20 -4.76 -17.09
CA LYS A 140 2.86 -5.72 -18.15
C LYS A 140 4.09 -6.37 -18.78
N LYS A 141 5.19 -5.62 -18.89
CA LYS A 141 6.42 -6.06 -19.56
C LYS A 141 7.34 -6.88 -18.65
N ILE A 142 7.07 -6.91 -17.34
CA ILE A 142 7.85 -7.70 -16.38
C ILE A 142 7.53 -9.19 -16.56
N SER A 143 8.58 -10.00 -16.65
CA SER A 143 8.44 -11.46 -16.75
C SER A 143 7.82 -12.07 -15.49
N LEU A 144 7.16 -13.22 -15.63
CA LEU A 144 6.59 -13.93 -14.48
C LEU A 144 7.65 -14.23 -13.41
N GLN A 145 8.86 -14.65 -13.79
CA GLN A 145 9.93 -14.96 -12.84
C GLN A 145 10.34 -13.74 -12.00
N GLU A 146 10.45 -12.59 -12.64
CA GLU A 146 10.78 -11.33 -11.96
C GLU A 146 9.64 -10.89 -11.02
N LYS A 147 8.38 -11.04 -11.44
CA LYS A 147 7.22 -10.81 -10.56
C LYS A 147 7.28 -11.71 -9.33
N ILE A 148 7.50 -13.02 -9.50
CA ILE A 148 7.62 -13.98 -8.38
C ILE A 148 8.73 -13.55 -7.41
N GLN A 149 9.89 -13.17 -7.92
CA GLN A 149 11.01 -12.76 -7.09
C GLN A 149 10.70 -11.47 -6.32
N ARG A 150 10.04 -10.50 -6.96
CA ARG A 150 9.59 -9.26 -6.32
C ARG A 150 8.58 -9.52 -5.20
N ARG A 151 7.63 -10.44 -5.39
CA ARG A 151 6.66 -10.82 -4.36
C ARG A 151 7.34 -11.47 -3.14
N LYS A 152 8.33 -12.34 -3.36
CA LYS A 152 9.13 -12.92 -2.26
C LYS A 152 9.86 -11.83 -1.47
N LYS A 153 10.56 -10.94 -2.18
CA LYS A 153 11.29 -9.81 -1.56
C LYS A 153 10.37 -8.91 -0.75
N LEU A 154 9.16 -8.64 -1.25
CA LEU A 154 8.17 -7.83 -0.54
C LEU A 154 7.73 -8.48 0.78
N ILE A 155 7.39 -9.77 0.76
CA ILE A 155 6.96 -10.50 1.96
C ILE A 155 8.08 -10.57 2.98
N GLU A 156 9.29 -10.90 2.54
CA GLU A 156 10.48 -10.93 3.39
C GLU A 156 10.77 -9.56 4.01
N TRP A 157 10.75 -8.50 3.21
CA TRP A 157 10.90 -7.13 3.69
C TRP A 157 9.84 -6.80 4.75
N TYR A 158 8.57 -7.17 4.53
CA TYR A 158 7.50 -6.87 5.47
C TYR A 158 7.61 -7.65 6.79
N GLN A 159 8.06 -8.90 6.74
CA GLN A 159 8.36 -9.67 7.95
C GLN A 159 9.46 -9.01 8.78
N ASN A 160 10.54 -8.58 8.12
CA ASN A 160 11.65 -7.87 8.77
C ASN A 160 11.21 -6.51 9.31
N PHE A 161 10.40 -5.77 8.56
CA PHE A 161 9.82 -4.49 8.98
C PHE A 161 9.00 -4.65 10.26
N LYS A 162 8.12 -5.65 10.35
CA LYS A 162 7.34 -5.93 11.57
C LYS A 162 8.22 -6.28 12.76
N ALA A 163 9.24 -7.12 12.56
CA ALA A 163 10.17 -7.49 13.62
C ALA A 163 10.94 -6.26 14.14
N TRP A 164 11.43 -5.42 13.23
CA TRP A 164 12.09 -4.17 13.57
C TRP A 164 11.17 -3.21 14.31
N MET A 165 9.92 -3.04 13.85
CA MET A 165 8.93 -2.18 14.49
C MET A 165 8.62 -2.62 15.92
N ARG A 166 8.45 -3.93 16.14
CA ARG A 166 8.28 -4.48 17.48
C ARG A 166 9.46 -4.12 18.39
N GLN A 167 10.69 -4.31 17.92
CA GLN A 167 11.88 -3.98 18.71
C GLN A 167 11.98 -2.48 18.99
N LYS A 168 11.70 -1.64 17.98
CA LYS A 168 11.73 -0.18 18.11
C LYS A 168 10.71 0.29 19.14
N PHE A 169 9.50 -0.29 19.14
CA PHE A 169 8.47 0.02 20.11
C PHE A 169 8.90 -0.34 21.53
N ILE A 170 9.37 -1.58 21.75
CA ILE A 170 9.85 -2.04 23.06
C ILE A 170 10.98 -1.14 23.56
N ASN A 171 12.02 -0.91 22.76
CA ASN A 171 13.15 -0.06 23.15
C ASN A 171 12.68 1.36 23.50
N THR A 172 11.69 1.90 22.78
CA THR A 172 11.16 3.25 23.05
C THR A 172 10.43 3.27 24.39
N LEU A 173 9.63 2.26 24.70
CA LEU A 173 8.96 2.15 26.00
C LEU A 173 9.96 1.99 27.14
N GLU A 174 10.94 1.10 27.00
CA GLU A 174 11.98 0.88 28.01
C GLU A 174 12.73 2.18 28.30
N ASN A 175 13.22 2.87 27.27
CA ASN A 175 13.96 4.12 27.45
C ASN A 175 13.12 5.28 28.01
N SER A 176 11.80 5.27 27.80
CA SER A 176 10.92 6.37 28.22
C SER A 176 10.32 6.15 29.60
N PHE A 177 10.08 4.90 30.00
CA PHE A 177 9.29 4.56 31.19
C PHE A 177 10.01 3.64 32.17
N LEU A 178 11.05 2.93 31.75
CA LEU A 178 11.85 2.09 32.63
C LEU A 178 13.22 2.76 32.81
N PRO A 179 13.42 3.57 33.88
CA PRO A 179 14.74 4.12 34.15
C PRO A 179 15.74 2.97 34.20
N ASN A 180 16.87 3.14 33.49
CA ASN A 180 17.97 2.17 33.48
C ASN A 180 18.14 1.61 34.89
N ALA A 181 17.85 0.33 35.09
CA ALA A 181 18.20 -0.39 36.30
C ALA A 181 19.73 -0.53 36.32
N LYS A 182 20.41 0.59 36.59
CA LYS A 182 21.83 0.68 36.87
C LYS A 182 21.95 1.16 38.30
N GLY A 183 21.75 0.21 39.21
CA GLY A 183 22.48 0.17 40.47
C GLY A 183 23.80 -0.53 40.22
#